data_AF-A0A1F6B119-F1
#
_entry.id   AF-A0A1F6B119-F1
#
_cell.length_a   1.000
_cell.length_b   1.000
_cell.length_c   1.000
_cell.angle_alpha   90.00
_cell.angle_beta   90.00
_cell.angle_gamma   90.00
#
_symmetry.space_group_name_H-M   'P 1'
#
loop_
_entity.id
_entity.type
_entity.pdbx_description
1 polymer ?
#
loop_
_entity_poly.entity_id
_entity_poly.type
_entity_poly.pdbx_seq_one_letter_code
_entity_poly.pdbx_strand_id
1 'polypeptide(L)'
;MPRNTYLLVSVLAVIVALVVGVNIGRRVGNPSGKPTISQTPAASSVSPSPGPIAVANTEVYTNPFCRISFDYPAGYTKLDSATTSAAFTDPVNQNNGVLVTCQKNIPRPAVAEENIETTNVGSVSAKIFHATSPKDGTAIDSFIVRHPKTGLDIFIAGIGPAFQQITKSLKLLP
;
A
#
# COMPACT_ATOMS: atom_id res chain seq x y z
N MET A 1 -57.51 13.51 11.42
CA MET A 1 -56.15 12.97 11.62
C MET A 1 -55.15 13.91 11.00
N PRO A 2 -54.12 14.36 11.74
CA PRO A 2 -53.19 15.37 11.24
C PRO A 2 -52.39 14.83 10.05
N ARG A 3 -52.50 15.50 8.90
CA ARG A 3 -51.82 15.14 7.63
C ARG A 3 -50.30 14.95 7.79
N ASN A 4 -49.71 15.57 8.80
CA ASN A 4 -48.29 15.51 9.08
C ASN A 4 -47.84 14.15 9.67
N THR A 5 -48.73 13.39 10.30
CA THR A 5 -48.38 12.06 10.85
C THR A 5 -48.18 11.04 9.74
N TYR A 6 -48.98 11.09 8.66
CA TYR A 6 -48.82 10.18 7.52
C TYR A 6 -47.48 10.39 6.79
N LEU A 7 -47.05 11.65 6.68
CA LEU A 7 -45.79 12.00 6.02
C LEU A 7 -44.59 11.48 6.83
N LEU A 8 -44.63 11.58 8.16
CA LEU A 8 -43.58 11.06 9.03
C LEU A 8 -43.47 9.53 8.98
N VAL A 9 -44.61 8.82 9.01
CA VAL A 9 -44.63 7.35 8.92
C VAL A 9 -44.12 6.85 7.57
N SER A 10 -44.46 7.54 6.47
CA SER A 10 -43.95 7.24 5.12
C SER A 10 -42.42 7.36 5.06
N VAL A 11 -41.86 8.44 5.59
CA VAL A 11 -40.39 8.64 5.57
C VAL A 11 -39.69 7.59 6.43
N LEU A 12 -40.26 7.25 7.60
CA LEU A 12 -39.69 6.21 8.45
C LEU A 12 -39.66 4.83 7.77
N ALA A 13 -40.72 4.46 7.05
CA ALA A 13 -40.81 3.19 6.34
C ALA A 13 -39.74 3.05 5.24
N VAL A 14 -39.45 4.14 4.51
CA VAL A 14 -38.40 4.16 3.46
C VAL A 14 -37.01 3.97 4.09
N ILE A 15 -36.73 4.62 5.21
CA ILE A 15 -35.44 4.48 5.91
C ILE A 15 -35.23 3.05 6.40
N VAL A 16 -36.26 2.41 6.97
CA VAL A 16 -36.18 1.02 7.44
C VAL A 16 -35.92 0.05 6.29
N ALA A 17 -36.59 0.22 5.15
CA ALA A 17 -36.37 -0.62 3.97
C ALA A 17 -34.92 -0.51 3.42
N LEU A 18 -34.36 0.71 3.42
CA LEU A 18 -32.98 0.97 2.99
C LEU A 18 -31.96 0.30 3.94
N VAL A 19 -32.17 0.38 5.25
CA VAL A 19 -31.27 -0.24 6.24
C VAL A 19 -31.29 -1.77 6.14
N VAL A 20 -32.47 -2.38 5.94
CA VAL A 20 -32.59 -3.84 5.77
C VAL A 20 -31.96 -4.30 4.45
N GLY A 21 -32.19 -3.57 3.34
CA GLY A 21 -31.63 -3.89 2.04
C GLY A 21 -30.09 -3.85 2.00
N VAL A 22 -29.47 -2.84 2.64
CA VAL A 22 -28.01 -2.71 2.71
C VAL A 22 -27.36 -3.84 3.50
N ASN A 23 -28.02 -4.37 4.54
CA ASN A 23 -27.45 -5.42 5.38
C ASN A 23 -27.50 -6.81 4.72
N ILE A 24 -28.49 -7.07 3.85
CA ILE A 24 -28.62 -8.34 3.10
C ILE A 24 -27.60 -8.40 1.95
N GLY A 25 -27.35 -7.28 1.25
CA GLY A 25 -26.37 -7.22 0.16
C GLY A 25 -24.94 -7.59 0.59
N ARG A 26 -24.60 -7.42 1.88
CA ARG A 26 -23.28 -7.73 2.42
C ARG A 26 -23.01 -9.23 2.63
N ARG A 27 -24.03 -10.10 2.56
CA ARG A 27 -23.89 -11.54 2.87
C ARG A 27 -23.79 -12.49 1.67
N VAL A 28 -23.95 -12.00 0.44
CA VAL A 28 -24.04 -12.88 -0.76
C VAL A 28 -22.68 -13.09 -1.48
N GLY A 29 -21.59 -12.49 -0.98
CA GLY A 29 -20.31 -12.42 -1.71
C GLY A 29 -19.19 -13.41 -1.32
N ASN A 30 -19.42 -14.48 -0.55
CA ASN A 30 -18.31 -15.30 -0.05
C ASN A 30 -18.47 -16.81 -0.33
N PRO A 31 -18.18 -17.29 -1.56
CA PRO A 31 -17.88 -18.70 -1.79
C PRO A 31 -16.39 -18.95 -1.47
N SER A 32 -16.09 -19.58 -0.34
CA SER A 32 -14.75 -20.12 -0.08
C SER A 32 -14.85 -21.61 0.20
N GLY A 33 -14.93 -22.37 -0.89
CA GLY A 33 -14.65 -23.81 -0.88
C GLY A 33 -13.14 -24.01 -0.76
N LYS A 34 -12.71 -24.80 0.22
CA LYS A 34 -11.33 -25.29 0.34
C LYS A 34 -11.17 -26.57 -0.51
N PRO A 35 -10.29 -26.60 -1.52
CA PRO A 35 -9.74 -27.85 -2.01
C PRO A 35 -8.53 -28.27 -1.15
N THR A 36 -8.59 -29.51 -0.67
CA THR A 36 -7.48 -30.25 -0.05
C THR A 36 -6.45 -30.59 -1.13
N ILE A 37 -5.20 -30.17 -0.96
CA ILE A 37 -4.08 -30.57 -1.82
C ILE A 37 -3.14 -31.46 -1.01
N SER A 38 -2.91 -32.65 -1.56
CA SER A 38 -1.98 -33.68 -1.09
C SER A 38 -0.53 -33.20 -1.26
N GLN A 39 0.27 -33.26 -0.19
CA GLN A 39 1.70 -32.93 -0.24
C GLN A 39 2.52 -34.16 -0.64
N THR A 40 3.31 -34.02 -1.70
CA THR A 40 4.37 -34.97 -2.12
C THR A 40 5.73 -34.36 -1.78
N PRO A 41 6.73 -35.13 -1.27
CA PRO A 41 8.00 -34.56 -0.80
C PRO A 41 8.94 -34.10 -1.91
N ALA A 42 9.74 -33.12 -1.53
CA ALA A 42 10.65 -32.29 -2.31
C ALA A 42 11.77 -33.03 -3.07
N ALA A 43 12.00 -32.59 -4.31
CA ALA A 43 13.29 -32.67 -4.98
C ALA A 43 13.87 -31.25 -5.07
N SER A 44 15.08 -31.07 -4.53
CA SER A 44 15.83 -29.82 -4.54
C SER A 44 16.15 -29.38 -5.97
N SER A 45 15.53 -28.27 -6.39
CA SER A 45 15.88 -27.53 -7.60
C SER A 45 16.65 -26.29 -7.17
N VAL A 46 17.94 -26.25 -7.48
CA VAL A 46 18.80 -25.07 -7.41
C VAL A 46 18.15 -23.94 -8.22
N SER A 47 17.61 -22.95 -7.51
CA SER A 47 17.06 -21.74 -8.13
C SER A 47 18.22 -20.87 -8.61
N PRO A 48 18.30 -20.53 -9.90
CA PRO A 48 19.26 -19.55 -10.37
C PRO A 48 18.95 -18.21 -9.69
N SER A 49 19.96 -17.62 -9.05
CA SER A 49 19.92 -16.26 -8.54
C SER A 49 19.41 -15.34 -9.66
N PRO A 50 18.24 -14.69 -9.52
CA PRO A 50 17.79 -13.75 -10.52
C PRO A 50 18.74 -12.56 -10.48
N GLY A 51 19.60 -12.46 -11.50
CA GLY A 51 20.30 -11.22 -11.79
C GLY A 51 19.29 -10.08 -11.93
N PRO A 52 19.67 -8.84 -11.60
CA PRO A 52 18.76 -7.72 -11.64
C PRO A 52 18.20 -7.56 -13.06
N ILE A 53 16.91 -7.82 -13.23
CA ILE A 53 16.18 -7.48 -14.45
C ILE A 53 16.22 -5.96 -14.53
N ALA A 54 17.05 -5.44 -15.43
CA ALA A 54 17.05 -4.02 -15.74
C ALA A 54 15.67 -3.67 -16.27
N VAL A 55 14.85 -3.02 -15.44
CA VAL A 55 13.62 -2.36 -15.87
C VAL A 55 14.08 -1.22 -16.76
N ALA A 56 14.14 -1.47 -18.07
CA ALA A 56 14.92 -0.66 -19.01
C ALA A 56 14.42 0.79 -19.15
N ASN A 57 13.18 1.08 -18.73
CA ASN A 57 12.61 2.42 -18.75
C ASN A 57 12.08 2.79 -17.35
N THR A 58 12.54 3.94 -16.85
CA THR A 58 12.10 4.51 -15.58
C THR A 58 11.58 5.94 -15.79
N GLU A 59 10.65 6.35 -14.95
CA GLU A 59 10.13 7.71 -14.89
C GLU A 59 10.51 8.34 -13.55
N VAL A 60 10.71 9.66 -13.55
CA VAL A 60 11.07 10.42 -12.34
C VAL A 60 9.80 11.01 -11.74
N TYR A 61 9.51 10.66 -10.49
CA TYR A 61 8.51 11.35 -9.69
C TYR A 61 9.18 12.39 -8.79
N THR A 62 8.54 13.55 -8.66
CA THR A 62 8.97 14.61 -7.74
C THR A 62 7.77 15.13 -6.97
N ASN A 63 7.87 15.17 -5.64
CA ASN A 63 6.89 15.82 -4.78
C ASN A 63 7.55 17.02 -4.07
N PRO A 64 7.20 18.27 -4.44
CA PRO A 64 7.81 19.46 -3.87
C PRO A 64 7.39 19.71 -2.41
N PHE A 65 6.22 19.24 -2.00
CA PHE A 65 5.73 19.40 -0.62
C PHE A 65 6.49 18.47 0.33
N CYS A 66 6.62 17.20 -0.04
CA CYS A 66 7.39 16.21 0.71
C CYS A 66 8.91 16.39 0.57
N ARG A 67 9.35 17.22 -0.39
CA ARG A 67 10.77 17.43 -0.73
C ARG A 67 11.46 16.12 -1.08
N ILE A 68 10.85 15.33 -1.97
CA ILE A 68 11.42 14.06 -2.43
C ILE A 68 11.38 13.94 -3.95
N SER A 69 12.32 13.16 -4.49
CA SER A 69 12.28 12.66 -5.86
C SER A 69 12.77 11.23 -5.93
N PHE A 70 12.22 10.40 -6.81
CA PHE A 70 12.66 9.02 -7.01
C PHE A 70 12.28 8.52 -8.40
N ASP A 71 12.88 7.41 -8.80
CA ASP A 71 12.62 6.72 -10.06
C ASP A 71 11.62 5.57 -9.82
N TYR A 72 10.65 5.41 -10.71
CA TYR A 72 9.71 4.29 -10.70
C TYR A 72 9.63 3.64 -12.11
N PRO A 73 9.21 2.37 -12.21
CA PRO A 73 9.09 1.70 -13.52
C PRO A 73 8.15 2.46 -14.48
N ALA A 74 8.60 2.67 -15.71
CA ALA A 74 7.73 3.22 -16.75
C ALA A 74 6.54 2.28 -17.00
N GLY A 75 5.35 2.85 -17.18
CA GLY A 75 4.10 2.10 -17.37
C GLY A 75 3.29 1.83 -16.09
N TYR A 76 3.83 2.13 -14.90
CA TYR A 76 3.00 2.21 -13.70
C TYR A 76 2.02 3.37 -13.80
N THR A 77 0.78 3.14 -13.39
CA THR A 77 -0.21 4.21 -13.29
C THR A 77 0.05 4.99 -12.00
N LYS A 78 0.38 6.27 -12.15
CA LYS A 78 0.49 7.21 -11.03
C LYS A 78 -0.87 7.84 -10.73
N LEU A 79 -1.31 7.73 -9.49
CA LEU A 79 -2.49 8.40 -8.95
C LEU A 79 -2.05 9.38 -7.86
N ASP A 80 -2.14 10.68 -8.14
CA ASP A 80 -1.91 11.72 -7.14
C ASP A 80 -3.16 11.85 -6.26
N SER A 81 -3.10 11.32 -5.03
CA SER A 81 -4.25 11.29 -4.10
C SER A 81 -4.40 12.59 -3.31
N ALA A 82 -3.28 13.25 -2.98
CA ALA A 82 -3.24 14.54 -2.31
C ALA A 82 -1.89 15.23 -2.53
N THR A 83 -1.74 16.48 -2.09
CA THR A 83 -0.45 17.21 -2.13
C THR A 83 0.69 16.44 -1.47
N THR A 84 0.38 15.62 -0.47
CA THR A 84 1.35 14.90 0.35
C THR A 84 1.42 13.41 0.03
N SER A 85 0.67 12.90 -0.95
CA SER A 85 0.59 11.46 -1.21
C SER A 85 0.36 11.11 -2.68
N ALA A 86 0.93 9.99 -3.08
CA ALA A 86 0.74 9.40 -4.40
C ALA A 86 0.70 7.88 -4.28
N ALA A 87 -0.02 7.23 -5.20
CA ALA A 87 -0.02 5.80 -5.38
C ALA A 87 0.49 5.45 -6.79
N PHE A 88 1.22 4.35 -6.88
CA PHE A 88 1.76 3.81 -8.12
C PHE A 88 1.27 2.37 -8.22
N THR A 89 0.48 2.07 -9.25
CA THR A 89 -0.08 0.74 -9.46
C THR A 89 0.41 0.14 -10.76
N ASP A 90 0.71 -1.15 -10.72
CA ASP A 90 1.05 -1.91 -11.91
C ASP A 90 -0.26 -2.28 -12.65
N PRO A 91 -0.47 -1.83 -13.90
CA PRO A 91 -1.68 -2.13 -14.64
C PRO A 91 -1.78 -3.62 -15.03
N VAL A 92 -0.66 -4.35 -15.04
CA VAL A 92 -0.59 -5.77 -15.39
C VAL A 92 -0.80 -6.65 -14.16
N ASN A 93 -0.24 -6.27 -13.02
CA ASN A 93 -0.36 -7.01 -11.77
C ASN A 93 -0.91 -6.14 -10.64
N GLN A 94 -2.22 -6.20 -10.41
CA GLN A 94 -2.91 -5.38 -9.41
C GLN A 94 -2.49 -5.63 -7.95
N ASN A 95 -1.74 -6.70 -7.68
CA ASN A 95 -1.16 -6.96 -6.35
C ASN A 95 0.15 -6.18 -6.14
N ASN A 96 0.74 -5.65 -7.20
CA ASN A 96 1.91 -4.79 -7.14
C ASN A 96 1.46 -3.33 -7.06
N GLY A 97 1.82 -2.69 -5.96
CA GLY A 97 1.56 -1.27 -5.78
C GLY A 97 2.50 -0.67 -4.77
N VAL A 98 2.71 0.63 -4.90
CA VAL A 98 3.47 1.44 -3.95
C VAL A 98 2.67 2.67 -3.59
N LEU A 99 2.49 2.89 -2.30
CA LEU A 99 1.91 4.09 -1.74
C LEU A 99 3.01 4.93 -1.11
N VAL A 100 3.02 6.22 -1.44
CA VAL A 100 3.93 7.21 -0.86
C VAL A 100 3.08 8.26 -0.14
N THR A 101 3.46 8.62 1.08
CA THR A 101 2.88 9.74 1.81
C THR A 101 3.93 10.44 2.66
N CYS A 102 3.73 11.72 2.97
CA CYS A 102 4.52 12.40 3.99
C CYS A 102 3.64 13.19 4.96
N GLN A 103 3.98 13.13 6.24
CA GLN A 103 3.34 13.91 7.31
C GLN A 103 4.24 13.94 8.55
N LYS A 104 3.88 14.73 9.56
CA LYS A 104 4.58 14.70 10.85
C LYS A 104 4.19 13.44 11.63
N ASN A 105 5.19 12.77 12.22
CA ASN A 105 5.01 11.68 13.18
C ASN A 105 4.15 10.53 12.63
N ILE A 106 4.59 9.92 11.52
CA ILE A 106 3.91 8.74 10.98
C ILE A 106 4.04 7.58 11.98
N PRO A 107 2.92 6.93 12.39
CA PRO A 107 2.97 5.75 13.23
C PRO A 107 3.83 4.66 12.58
N ARG A 108 4.79 4.14 13.33
CA ARG A 108 5.65 3.05 12.86
C ARG A 108 4.89 1.73 12.97
N PRO A 109 5.00 0.81 12.00
CA PRO A 109 4.45 -0.53 12.13
C PRO A 109 4.98 -1.22 13.38
N ALA A 110 4.10 -1.89 14.12
CA ALA A 110 4.48 -2.71 15.25
C ALA A 110 4.96 -4.08 14.74
N VAL A 111 6.23 -4.18 14.40
CA VAL A 111 6.91 -5.42 14.00
C VAL A 111 8.03 -5.76 14.98
N ALA A 112 8.40 -7.04 15.04
CA ALA A 112 9.53 -7.49 15.85
C ALA A 112 10.86 -6.89 15.33
N GLU A 113 11.85 -6.73 16.20
CA GLU A 113 13.09 -5.99 15.90
C GLU A 113 13.90 -6.63 14.78
N GLU A 114 13.89 -7.95 14.67
CA GLU A 114 14.51 -8.72 13.59
C GLU A 114 13.90 -8.44 12.20
N ASN A 115 12.70 -7.86 12.16
CA ASN A 115 12.00 -7.45 10.93
C ASN A 115 12.18 -5.96 10.63
N ILE A 116 13.14 -5.30 11.29
CA ILE A 116 13.47 -3.90 11.06
C ILE A 116 14.89 -3.81 10.49
N GLU A 117 14.98 -3.39 9.23
CA GLU A 117 16.26 -3.10 8.58
C GLU A 117 16.57 -1.60 8.68
N THR A 118 17.82 -1.26 8.96
CA THR A 118 18.29 0.14 8.90
C THR A 118 19.06 0.36 7.60
N THR A 119 18.72 1.43 6.89
CA THR A 119 19.39 1.84 5.66
C THR A 119 19.62 3.35 5.66
N ASN A 120 20.23 3.89 4.61
CA ASN A 120 20.51 5.32 4.48
C ASN A 120 19.98 5.87 3.16
N VAL A 121 19.43 7.08 3.20
CA VAL A 121 19.12 7.90 2.03
C VAL A 121 20.05 9.10 2.03
N GLY A 122 21.12 9.04 1.24
CA GLY A 122 22.24 9.95 1.37
C GLY A 122 22.87 9.81 2.76
N SER A 123 22.88 10.90 3.54
CA SER A 123 23.40 10.93 4.91
C SER A 123 22.32 10.76 6.00
N VAL A 124 21.07 10.46 5.62
CA VAL A 124 19.93 10.38 6.55
C VAL A 124 19.57 8.92 6.80
N SER A 125 19.53 8.53 8.08
CA SER A 125 19.12 7.18 8.48
C SER A 125 17.63 6.96 8.22
N ALA A 126 17.32 5.82 7.60
CA ALA A 126 15.98 5.36 7.29
C ALA A 126 15.78 3.93 7.81
N LYS A 127 14.51 3.52 7.94
CA LYS A 127 14.15 2.17 8.36
C LYS A 127 13.22 1.51 7.37
N ILE A 128 13.46 0.24 7.08
CA ILE A 128 12.53 -0.64 6.38
C ILE A 128 11.93 -1.58 7.43
N PHE A 129 10.62 -1.74 7.40
CA PHE A 129 9.85 -2.63 8.26
C PHE A 129 9.24 -3.70 7.37
N HIS A 130 9.60 -4.95 7.64
CA HIS A 130 9.07 -6.12 6.95
C HIS A 130 7.86 -6.63 7.73
N ALA A 131 6.68 -6.46 7.18
CA ALA A 131 5.44 -6.88 7.81
C ALA A 131 4.76 -7.96 6.97
N THR A 132 3.85 -8.69 7.62
CA THR A 132 2.97 -9.63 6.95
C THR A 132 1.53 -9.18 7.16
N SER A 133 0.76 -9.09 6.06
CA SER A 133 -0.65 -8.77 6.09
C SER A 133 -1.39 -9.76 7.00
N PRO A 134 -2.14 -9.29 8.02
CA PRO A 134 -2.89 -10.17 8.90
C PRO A 134 -4.08 -10.82 8.21
N LYS A 135 -4.47 -10.32 7.02
CA LYS A 135 -5.63 -10.81 6.27
C LYS A 135 -5.31 -12.07 5.47
N ASP A 136 -4.16 -12.11 4.82
CA ASP A 136 -3.82 -13.11 3.80
C ASP A 136 -2.38 -13.60 3.84
N GLY A 137 -1.56 -13.11 4.78
CA GLY A 137 -0.17 -13.55 4.88
C GLY A 137 0.77 -12.92 3.85
N THR A 138 0.31 -11.93 3.08
CA THR A 138 1.13 -11.27 2.07
C THR A 138 2.24 -10.45 2.73
N ALA A 139 3.49 -10.61 2.29
CA ALA A 139 4.60 -9.78 2.73
C ALA A 139 4.43 -8.34 2.21
N ILE A 140 4.53 -7.37 3.11
CA ILE A 140 4.44 -5.93 2.81
C ILE A 140 5.62 -5.25 3.46
N ASP A 141 6.38 -4.53 2.64
CA ASP A 141 7.47 -3.71 3.14
C ASP A 141 7.01 -2.28 3.28
N SER A 142 7.49 -1.62 4.33
CA SER A 142 7.33 -0.18 4.49
C SER A 142 8.64 0.47 4.85
N PHE A 143 8.92 1.60 4.22
CA PHE A 143 10.12 2.38 4.35
C PHE A 143 9.75 3.72 4.97
N ILE A 144 10.47 4.12 6.03
CA ILE A 144 10.26 5.38 6.73
C ILE A 144 11.59 6.13 6.87
N VAL A 145 11.61 7.37 6.41
CA VAL A 145 12.74 8.30 6.61
C VAL A 145 12.21 9.66 7.07
N ARG A 146 12.90 10.30 8.00
CA ARG A 146 12.55 11.66 8.43
C ARG A 146 13.37 12.68 7.66
N HIS A 147 12.71 13.58 6.96
CA HIS A 147 13.37 14.64 6.21
C HIS A 147 14.05 15.64 7.16
N PRO A 148 15.37 15.91 7.04
CA PRO A 148 16.11 16.66 8.05
C PRO A 148 15.69 18.14 8.13
N LYS A 149 15.30 18.74 7.00
CA LYS A 149 14.90 20.16 6.94
C LYS A 149 13.43 20.42 7.31
N THR A 150 12.50 19.64 6.77
CA THR A 150 11.06 19.85 6.99
C THR A 150 10.56 19.16 8.26
N GLY A 151 11.29 18.15 8.76
CA GLY A 151 10.87 17.31 9.88
C GLY A 151 9.67 16.42 9.57
N LEU A 152 9.28 16.30 8.30
CA LEU A 152 8.24 15.36 7.85
C LEU A 152 8.81 13.96 7.77
N ASP A 153 8.03 12.98 8.22
CA ASP A 153 8.30 11.58 7.93
C ASP A 153 7.76 11.27 6.54
N ILE A 154 8.60 10.66 5.71
CA ILE A 154 8.26 10.12 4.40
C ILE A 154 8.04 8.63 4.59
N PHE A 155 6.85 8.16 4.24
CA PHE A 155 6.44 6.76 4.32
C PHE A 155 6.17 6.24 2.93
N ILE A 156 6.83 5.13 2.59
CA ILE A 156 6.65 4.42 1.33
C ILE A 156 6.27 3.00 1.71
N ALA A 157 5.13 2.49 1.30
CA ALA A 157 4.77 1.10 1.52
C ALA A 157 4.37 0.44 0.21
N GLY A 158 4.74 -0.82 0.03
CA GLY A 158 4.42 -1.51 -1.19
C GLY A 158 4.96 -2.92 -1.24
N ILE A 159 4.78 -3.52 -2.41
CA ILE A 159 5.18 -4.89 -2.70
C ILE A 159 5.88 -4.90 -4.06
N GLY A 160 6.89 -5.75 -4.19
CA GLY A 160 7.49 -6.07 -5.48
C GLY A 160 8.59 -5.12 -5.95
N PRO A 161 9.00 -5.22 -7.23
CA PRO A 161 10.18 -4.55 -7.76
C PRO A 161 10.11 -3.01 -7.71
N ALA A 162 8.91 -2.44 -7.89
CA ALA A 162 8.72 -1.00 -7.84
C ALA A 162 9.06 -0.41 -6.48
N PHE A 163 8.71 -1.09 -5.38
CA PHE A 163 9.07 -0.66 -4.03
C PHE A 163 10.58 -0.58 -3.86
N GLN A 164 11.30 -1.62 -4.29
CA GLN A 164 12.76 -1.66 -4.21
C GLN A 164 13.42 -0.59 -5.09
N GLN A 165 12.88 -0.33 -6.27
CA GLN A 165 13.41 0.71 -7.17
C GLN A 165 13.20 2.11 -6.58
N ILE A 166 11.99 2.39 -6.08
CA ILE A 166 11.63 3.68 -5.48
C ILE A 166 12.51 3.95 -4.25
N THR A 167 12.66 2.97 -3.36
CA THR A 167 13.47 3.14 -2.14
C THR A 167 14.97 3.31 -2.44
N LYS A 168 15.51 2.59 -3.44
CA LYS A 168 16.92 2.72 -3.86
C LYS A 168 17.23 4.03 -4.58
N SER A 169 16.28 4.59 -5.32
CA SER A 169 16.44 5.82 -6.08
C SER A 169 15.99 7.08 -5.32
N LEU A 170 15.46 6.92 -4.11
CA LEU A 170 14.94 8.01 -3.30
C LEU A 170 16.02 9.06 -3.01
N LYS A 171 15.68 10.32 -3.28
CA LYS A 171 16.48 11.50 -2.96
C LYS A 171 15.65 12.47 -2.15
N LEU A 172 16.26 13.02 -1.09
CA LEU A 172 15.70 14.11 -0.32
C LEU A 172 16.14 15.43 -0.96
N LEU A 173 15.17 16.26 -1.30
CA LEU A 173 15.39 17.55 -1.94
C LEU A 173 15.72 18.62 -0.88
N PRO A 174 16.53 19.64 -1.24
CA PRO A 174 16.93 20.69 -0.31
C PRO A 174 15.78 21.59 0.14
#